data_AF-X0RTK0-F1
#
_entry.id   AF-X0RTK0-F1
#
_cell.length_a   1.000
_cell.length_b   1.000
_cell.length_c   1.000
_cell.angle_alpha   90.00
_cell.angle_beta   90.00
_cell.angle_gamma   90.00
#
_symmetry.space_group_name_H-M   'P 1'
#
loop_
_entity.id
_entity.type
_entity.pdbx_description
1 polymer ?
#
loop_
_entity_poly.entity_id
_entity_poly.type
_entity_poly.pdbx_seq_one_letter_code
_entity_poly.pdbx_strand_id
1 'polypeptide(L)'
;MIQREAIHTHPFPRQLTDMIRVLPNQGTDIRYRIPAILRYHQALLQYWKYSTPASVKKIESEWQTLIEHCTSEHQTMISASGADELITRDGWLQLHRSEETFKEAQVSAIDARNQGVEHNVLNLEELKAMEPSANFEGFVGAIHWKNSWQVSNPSSLVKVYAKNFQDMQGTIKESDVKEIIKDGEGWKVITDNDTYYSDKLVIAAAHGLMI
;
A
#
# COMPACT_ATOMS: atom_id res chain seq x y z
N MET A 1 -4.89 -6.81 -0.62
CA MET A 1 -5.90 -5.99 0.10
C MET A 1 -5.95 -4.63 -0.54
N ILE A 2 -7.07 -3.92 -0.38
CA ILE A 2 -7.24 -2.51 -0.74
C ILE A 2 -7.34 -1.75 0.59
N GLN A 3 -6.31 -0.98 0.93
CA GLN A 3 -6.10 -0.48 2.30
C GLN A 3 -6.47 0.99 2.42
N ARG A 4 -7.67 1.28 2.92
CA ARG A 4 -8.15 2.66 3.13
C ARG A 4 -7.56 3.32 4.38
N GLU A 5 -7.12 2.50 5.34
CA GLU A 5 -6.56 2.90 6.63
C GLU A 5 -5.08 3.29 6.56
N ALA A 6 -4.39 2.93 5.48
CA ALA A 6 -2.94 3.06 5.33
C ALA A 6 -2.50 4.50 5.01
N ILE A 7 -2.89 5.46 5.85
CA ILE A 7 -2.60 6.89 5.70
C ILE A 7 -1.21 7.21 6.24
N HIS A 8 -0.86 6.63 7.40
CA HIS A 8 0.39 6.94 8.07
C HIS A 8 1.56 6.18 7.49
N THR A 9 2.64 6.91 7.27
CA THR A 9 3.89 6.34 6.79
C THR A 9 4.69 5.77 7.94
N HIS A 10 5.54 4.81 7.65
CA HIS A 10 6.58 4.38 8.58
C HIS A 10 7.84 5.19 8.29
N PRO A 11 8.21 6.19 9.09
CA PRO A 11 9.42 6.97 8.85
C PRO A 11 10.67 6.16 9.20
N PHE A 12 11.78 6.47 8.52
CA PHE A 12 13.09 5.93 8.89
C PHE A 12 13.47 6.37 10.32
N PRO A 13 14.00 5.48 11.18
CA PRO A 13 14.36 5.82 12.55
C PRO A 13 15.35 6.99 12.62
N ARG A 14 15.02 8.02 13.41
CA ARG A 14 15.86 9.22 13.55
C ARG A 14 16.49 9.37 14.93
N GLN A 15 16.05 8.60 15.92
CA GLN A 15 16.63 8.65 17.26
C GLN A 15 17.89 7.79 17.29
N LEU A 16 18.94 8.29 17.94
CA LEU A 16 20.22 7.59 18.04
C LEU A 16 20.07 6.24 18.77
N THR A 17 19.17 6.18 19.75
CA THR A 17 18.81 4.96 20.50
C THR A 17 18.25 3.86 19.59
N ASP A 18 17.34 4.22 18.67
CA ASP A 18 16.76 3.27 17.72
C ASP A 18 17.81 2.76 16.73
N MET A 19 18.71 3.65 16.28
CA MET A 19 19.82 3.29 15.41
C MET A 19 20.82 2.35 16.10
N ILE A 20 21.14 2.58 17.37
CA ILE A 20 22.03 1.70 18.15
C ILE A 20 21.38 0.34 18.39
N ARG A 21 20.07 0.31 18.66
CA ARG A 21 19.32 -0.94 18.89
C ARG A 21 19.39 -1.90 17.70
N VAL A 22 19.44 -1.37 16.47
CA VAL A 22 19.47 -2.20 15.26
C VAL A 22 20.88 -2.64 14.84
N LEU A 23 21.95 -2.05 15.40
CA LEU A 23 23.34 -2.39 15.08
C LEU A 23 23.72 -3.88 15.23
N PRO A 24 23.22 -4.62 16.25
CA PRO A 24 23.52 -6.04 16.38
C PRO A 24 22.95 -6.89 15.24
N ASN A 25 22.01 -6.35 14.44
CA ASN A 25 21.39 -7.03 13.30
C ASN A 25 20.71 -8.37 13.67
N GLN A 26 20.24 -8.48 14.91
CA GLN A 26 19.58 -9.67 15.48
C GLN A 26 18.06 -9.48 15.63
N GLY A 27 17.54 -8.29 15.32
CA GLY A 27 16.11 -7.98 15.37
C GLY A 27 15.30 -8.77 14.34
N THR A 28 14.03 -9.02 14.66
CA THR A 28 13.03 -9.55 13.73
C THR A 28 12.37 -8.45 12.90
N ASP A 29 12.48 -7.21 13.37
CA ASP A 29 11.97 -5.99 12.76
C ASP A 29 12.89 -5.45 11.66
N ILE A 30 14.21 -5.48 11.87
CA ILE A 30 15.19 -4.95 10.91
C ILE A 30 16.36 -5.92 10.73
N ARG A 31 16.60 -6.33 9.48
CA ARG A 31 17.81 -7.03 9.05
C ARG A 31 18.47 -6.35 7.87
N TYR A 32 19.78 -6.18 7.92
CA TYR A 32 20.56 -5.57 6.86
C TYR A 32 21.83 -6.34 6.52
N ARG A 33 22.36 -6.06 5.33
CA ARG A 33 23.68 -6.52 4.86
C ARG A 33 24.52 -5.30 4.55
N ILE A 34 25.73 -5.20 5.11
CA ILE A 34 26.62 -4.05 4.92
C ILE A 34 26.86 -3.72 3.43
N PRO A 35 27.13 -4.70 2.53
CA PRO A 35 27.28 -4.39 1.11
C PRO A 35 26.02 -3.79 0.48
N ALA A 36 24.83 -4.20 0.93
CA ALA A 36 23.57 -3.64 0.45
C ALA A 36 23.37 -2.20 0.95
N ILE A 37 23.73 -1.91 2.20
CA ILE A 37 23.70 -0.53 2.73
C ILE A 37 24.59 0.37 1.90
N LEU A 38 25.82 -0.06 1.60
CA LEU A 38 26.75 0.70 0.77
C LEU A 38 26.22 0.88 -0.66
N ARG A 39 25.62 -0.16 -1.25
CA ARG A 39 25.03 -0.08 -2.59
C ARG A 39 23.84 0.89 -2.65
N TYR A 40 23.00 0.93 -1.61
CA TYR A 40 21.78 1.73 -1.56
C TYR A 40 21.90 2.98 -0.69
N HIS A 41 23.12 3.43 -0.36
CA HIS A 41 23.34 4.52 0.59
C HIS A 41 22.61 5.81 0.19
N GLN A 42 22.56 6.15 -1.10
CA GLN A 42 21.84 7.35 -1.56
C GLN A 42 20.33 7.24 -1.34
N ALA A 43 19.73 6.09 -1.62
CA ALA A 43 18.31 5.85 -1.37
C ALA A 43 17.99 5.88 0.14
N LEU A 44 18.87 5.30 0.97
CA LEU A 44 18.74 5.35 2.43
C LEU A 44 18.88 6.78 2.97
N LEU A 45 19.81 7.57 2.45
CA LEU A 45 19.96 8.98 2.83
C LEU A 45 18.76 9.83 2.41
N GLN A 46 18.21 9.60 1.21
CA GLN A 46 16.98 10.25 0.77
C GLN A 46 15.82 9.86 1.67
N TYR A 47 15.63 8.57 1.95
CA TYR A 47 14.58 8.10 2.84
C TYR A 47 14.71 8.72 4.24
N TRP A 48 15.92 8.74 4.81
CA TRP A 48 16.19 9.44 6.07
C TRP A 48 15.84 10.93 6.00
N LYS A 49 16.27 11.63 4.93
CA LYS A 49 15.98 13.06 4.71
C LYS A 49 14.48 13.35 4.67
N TYR A 50 13.70 12.54 3.96
CA TYR A 50 12.24 12.69 3.85
C TYR A 50 11.45 12.14 5.04
N SER A 51 12.13 11.52 6.01
CA SER A 51 11.52 11.03 7.26
C SER A 51 11.51 12.08 8.38
N THR A 52 11.74 13.38 8.09
CA THR A 52 11.56 14.43 9.11
C THR A 52 10.08 14.60 9.46
N PRO A 53 9.71 14.99 10.70
CA PRO A 53 8.30 15.18 11.07
C PRO A 53 7.54 16.12 10.13
N ALA A 54 8.19 17.19 9.67
CA ALA A 54 7.60 18.13 8.71
C ALA A 54 7.37 17.49 7.33
N SER A 55 8.32 16.69 6.84
CA SER A 55 8.17 15.99 5.55
C SER A 55 7.12 14.90 5.62
N VAL A 56 7.12 14.10 6.70
CA VAL A 56 6.12 13.06 6.97
C VAL A 56 4.72 13.66 6.99
N LYS A 57 4.51 14.72 7.77
CA LYS A 57 3.20 15.39 7.82
C LYS A 57 2.73 15.86 6.44
N LYS A 58 3.65 16.40 5.63
CA LYS A 58 3.33 16.84 4.26
C LYS A 58 2.97 15.64 3.37
N ILE A 59 3.80 14.59 3.37
CA ILE A 59 3.59 13.38 2.58
C ILE A 59 2.27 12.71 2.96
N GLU A 60 1.98 12.57 4.24
CA GLU A 60 0.73 11.97 4.72
C GLU A 60 -0.50 12.79 4.30
N SER A 61 -0.41 14.13 4.37
CA SER A 61 -1.49 15.00 3.90
C SER A 61 -1.74 14.87 2.39
N GLU A 62 -0.69 14.71 1.59
CA GLU A 62 -0.80 14.52 0.13
C GLU A 62 -1.27 13.09 -0.20
N TRP A 63 -0.77 12.09 0.52
CA TRP A 63 -1.15 10.69 0.36
C TRP A 63 -2.61 10.44 0.76
N GLN A 64 -3.10 11.14 1.79
CA GLN A 64 -4.47 11.04 2.24
C GLN A 64 -5.47 11.31 1.10
N THR A 65 -5.20 12.28 0.23
CA THR A 65 -6.10 12.63 -0.88
C THR A 65 -6.15 11.55 -1.98
N LEU A 66 -5.15 10.67 -2.03
CA LEU A 66 -5.14 9.53 -2.96
C LEU A 66 -5.81 8.31 -2.32
N ILE A 67 -5.42 7.99 -1.09
CA ILE A 67 -5.91 6.79 -0.40
C ILE A 67 -7.39 6.94 -0.03
N GLU A 68 -7.91 8.16 0.10
CA GLU A 68 -9.31 8.37 0.43
C GLU A 68 -10.29 7.80 -0.58
N HIS A 69 -9.86 7.73 -1.84
CA HIS A 69 -10.65 7.24 -2.97
C HIS A 69 -10.36 5.77 -3.31
N CYS A 70 -9.40 5.11 -2.65
CA CYS A 70 -8.92 3.80 -3.11
C CYS A 70 -10.05 2.77 -3.24
N THR A 71 -10.97 2.71 -2.27
CA THR A 71 -12.10 1.78 -2.30
C THR A 71 -13.19 2.20 -3.27
N SER A 72 -13.50 3.50 -3.40
CA SER A 72 -14.50 3.97 -4.37
C SER A 72 -14.06 3.73 -5.81
N GLU A 73 -12.79 4.03 -6.15
CA GLU A 73 -12.25 3.79 -7.48
C GLU A 73 -12.16 2.29 -7.79
N HIS A 74 -11.73 1.48 -6.80
CA HIS A 74 -11.76 0.03 -6.96
C HIS A 74 -13.18 -0.49 -7.15
N GLN A 75 -14.18 0.04 -6.45
CA GLN A 75 -15.57 -0.39 -6.63
C GLN A 75 -16.05 -0.21 -8.07
N THR A 76 -15.75 0.94 -8.67
CA THR A 76 -16.08 1.22 -10.08
C THR A 76 -15.49 0.15 -11.00
N MET A 77 -14.22 -0.18 -10.81
CA MET A 77 -13.55 -1.21 -11.61
C MET A 77 -14.07 -2.63 -11.32
N ILE A 78 -14.33 -2.97 -10.06
CA ILE A 78 -14.89 -4.26 -9.62
C ILE A 78 -16.25 -4.48 -10.29
N SER A 79 -17.16 -3.51 -10.16
CA SER A 79 -18.51 -3.58 -10.72
C SER A 79 -18.47 -3.70 -12.25
N ALA A 80 -17.65 -2.88 -12.91
CA ALA A 80 -17.54 -2.90 -14.38
C ALA A 80 -17.01 -4.24 -14.92
N SER A 81 -16.13 -4.90 -14.16
CA SER A 81 -15.48 -6.14 -14.58
C SER A 81 -16.11 -7.42 -14.00
N GLY A 82 -17.16 -7.29 -13.19
CA GLY A 82 -17.84 -8.42 -12.56
C GLY A 82 -16.98 -9.17 -11.53
N ALA A 83 -16.03 -8.48 -10.88
CA ALA A 83 -15.02 -9.11 -10.02
C ALA A 83 -15.43 -9.23 -8.54
N ASP A 84 -16.70 -9.05 -8.19
CA ASP A 84 -17.17 -8.99 -6.79
C ASP A 84 -16.82 -10.24 -5.98
N GLU A 85 -16.81 -11.42 -6.60
CA GLU A 85 -16.45 -12.68 -5.95
C GLU A 85 -15.00 -12.73 -5.43
N LEU A 86 -14.13 -11.84 -5.93
CA LEU A 86 -12.74 -11.75 -5.48
C LEU A 86 -12.57 -10.86 -4.24
N ILE A 87 -13.63 -10.18 -3.80
CA ILE A 87 -13.56 -9.09 -2.83
C ILE A 87 -14.39 -9.40 -1.59
N THR A 88 -13.73 -9.41 -0.43
CA THR A 88 -14.41 -9.45 0.87
C THR A 88 -14.35 -8.06 1.51
N ARG A 89 -15.51 -7.51 1.88
CA ARG A 89 -15.67 -6.13 2.35
C ARG A 89 -15.90 -6.02 3.86
N ASP A 90 -15.61 -7.09 4.60
CA ASP A 90 -15.81 -7.15 6.05
C ASP A 90 -14.66 -6.53 6.85
N GLY A 91 -13.71 -5.88 6.19
CA GLY A 91 -12.57 -5.27 6.86
C GLY A 91 -11.45 -6.24 7.20
N TRP A 92 -10.59 -5.85 8.14
CA TRP A 92 -9.59 -6.72 8.74
C TRP A 92 -9.33 -6.37 10.21
N LEU A 93 -8.79 -7.33 10.97
CA LEU A 93 -8.51 -7.19 12.40
C LEU A 93 -7.02 -6.98 12.66
N GLN A 94 -6.69 -5.86 13.28
CA GLN A 94 -5.38 -5.59 13.85
C GLN A 94 -5.36 -6.07 15.30
N LEU A 95 -4.84 -7.27 15.53
CA LEU A 95 -4.79 -7.90 16.86
C LEU A 95 -3.59 -7.40 17.68
N HIS A 96 -3.82 -7.16 18.97
CA HIS A 96 -2.79 -6.69 19.91
C HIS A 96 -2.59 -7.66 21.07
N ARG A 97 -1.33 -7.92 21.43
CA ARG A 97 -0.94 -8.79 22.56
C ARG A 97 -0.58 -8.03 23.84
N SER A 98 -0.30 -6.73 23.74
CA SER A 98 0.01 -5.89 24.90
C SER A 98 -0.98 -4.74 25.02
N GLU A 99 -1.32 -4.40 26.25
CA GLU A 99 -2.15 -3.24 26.58
C GLU A 99 -1.56 -1.93 26.04
N GLU A 100 -0.24 -1.82 26.04
CA GLU A 100 0.49 -0.66 25.51
C GLU A 100 0.22 -0.47 24.01
N THR A 101 0.51 -1.49 23.20
CA THR A 101 0.30 -1.40 21.74
C THR A 101 -1.18 -1.28 21.37
N PHE A 102 -2.07 -1.85 22.18
CA PHE A 102 -3.50 -1.70 21.96
C PHE A 102 -3.98 -0.27 22.21
N LYS A 103 -3.52 0.37 23.29
CA LYS A 103 -3.82 1.79 23.57
C LYS A 103 -3.28 2.72 22.50
N GLU A 104 -2.06 2.49 22.02
CA GLU A 104 -1.49 3.25 20.90
C GLU A 104 -2.34 3.12 19.64
N ALA A 105 -2.78 1.89 19.31
CA ALA A 105 -3.63 1.64 18.16
C ALA A 105 -5.02 2.28 18.30
N GLN A 106 -5.60 2.33 19.51
CA GLN A 106 -6.85 3.05 19.77
C GLN A 106 -6.72 4.55 19.50
N VAL A 107 -5.63 5.17 19.95
CA VAL A 107 -5.37 6.60 19.68
C VAL A 107 -5.23 6.84 18.18
N SER A 108 -4.42 6.02 17.50
CA SER A 108 -4.26 6.13 16.04
C SER A 108 -5.58 5.91 15.28
N ALA A 109 -6.42 4.98 15.72
CA ALA A 109 -7.72 4.73 15.12
C ALA A 109 -8.67 5.93 15.29
N ILE A 110 -8.70 6.54 16.48
CA ILE A 110 -9.47 7.76 16.75
C ILE A 110 -9.03 8.89 15.81
N ASP A 111 -7.73 9.08 15.63
CA ASP A 111 -7.20 10.11 14.72
C ASP A 111 -7.58 9.82 13.27
N ALA A 112 -7.48 8.57 12.83
CA ALA A 112 -7.83 8.12 11.47
C ALA A 112 -9.32 8.31 11.14
N ARG A 113 -10.22 8.35 12.14
CA ARG A 113 -11.65 8.62 11.93
C ARG A 113 -11.89 9.98 11.31
N ASN A 114 -11.11 10.99 11.70
CA ASN A 114 -11.20 12.34 11.13
C ASN A 114 -10.78 12.37 9.65
N GLN A 115 -10.10 11.32 9.18
CA GLN A 115 -9.65 11.15 7.81
C GLN A 115 -10.54 10.17 7.02
N GLY A 116 -11.73 9.85 7.53
CA GLY A 116 -12.72 9.00 6.87
C GLY A 116 -12.45 7.50 7.00
N VAL A 117 -11.57 7.06 7.91
CA VAL A 117 -11.35 5.64 8.17
C VAL A 117 -12.41 5.13 9.16
N GLU A 118 -13.15 4.11 8.75
CA GLU A 118 -14.15 3.46 9.61
C GLU A 118 -13.49 2.35 10.41
N HIS A 119 -13.69 2.37 11.73
CA HIS A 119 -13.16 1.34 12.61
C HIS A 119 -14.05 1.06 13.81
N ASN A 120 -13.92 -0.14 14.36
CA ASN A 120 -14.37 -0.49 15.71
C ASN A 120 -13.15 -0.81 16.59
N VAL A 121 -13.20 -0.41 17.86
CA VAL A 121 -12.29 -0.92 18.88
C VAL A 121 -12.98 -2.11 19.51
N LEU A 122 -12.34 -3.28 19.47
CA LEU A 122 -12.90 -4.52 19.98
C LEU A 122 -12.11 -5.00 21.20
N ASN A 123 -12.79 -5.21 22.31
CA ASN A 123 -12.25 -5.96 23.43
C ASN A 123 -12.25 -7.47 23.13
N LEU A 124 -11.69 -8.27 24.04
CA LEU A 124 -11.56 -9.71 23.84
C LEU A 124 -12.91 -10.45 23.78
N GLU A 125 -13.93 -9.98 24.50
CA GLU A 125 -15.28 -10.57 24.47
C GLU A 125 -15.94 -10.31 23.12
N GLU A 126 -15.88 -9.08 22.63
CA GLU A 126 -16.42 -8.67 21.33
C GLU A 126 -15.72 -9.41 20.18
N LEU A 127 -14.40 -9.59 20.26
CA LEU A 127 -13.63 -10.39 19.29
C LEU A 127 -14.10 -11.85 19.22
N LYS A 128 -14.28 -12.49 20.38
CA LYS A 128 -14.76 -13.87 20.46
C LYS A 128 -16.19 -14.01 19.96
N ALA A 129 -17.04 -13.01 20.19
CA ALA A 129 -18.39 -12.99 19.67
C ALA A 129 -18.40 -12.84 18.14
N MET A 130 -17.49 -12.01 17.59
CA MET A 130 -17.40 -11.77 16.16
C MET A 130 -16.80 -12.97 15.39
N GLU A 131 -15.78 -13.63 15.95
CA GLU A 131 -15.09 -14.76 15.33
C GLU A 131 -15.02 -15.97 16.28
N PRO A 132 -16.14 -16.69 16.52
CA PRO A 132 -16.23 -17.72 17.55
C PRO A 132 -15.28 -18.92 17.35
N SER A 133 -14.82 -19.15 16.12
CA SER A 133 -13.94 -20.26 15.78
C SER A 133 -12.45 -19.92 15.90
N ALA A 134 -12.11 -18.65 16.15
CA ALA A 134 -10.73 -18.19 16.23
C ALA A 134 -10.15 -18.33 17.64
N ASN A 135 -8.86 -18.64 17.74
CA ASN A 135 -8.14 -18.66 19.01
C ASN A 135 -7.56 -17.27 19.30
N PHE A 136 -8.10 -16.60 20.31
CA PHE A 136 -7.64 -15.30 20.80
C PHE A 136 -6.82 -15.36 22.10
N GLU A 137 -6.26 -16.53 22.43
CA GLU A 137 -5.36 -16.67 23.57
C GLU A 137 -4.12 -15.75 23.42
N GLY A 138 -3.81 -15.00 24.48
CA GLY A 138 -2.68 -14.08 24.52
C GLY A 138 -2.91 -12.73 23.83
N PHE A 139 -4.13 -12.44 23.35
CA PHE A 139 -4.51 -11.13 22.83
C PHE A 139 -5.32 -10.33 23.87
N VAL A 140 -5.18 -9.01 23.85
CA VAL A 140 -5.88 -8.08 24.75
C VAL A 140 -7.04 -7.34 24.05
N GLY A 141 -7.03 -7.28 22.73
CA GLY A 141 -8.05 -6.61 21.92
C GLY A 141 -7.61 -6.41 20.47
N ALA A 142 -8.43 -5.70 19.69
CA ALA A 142 -8.15 -5.39 18.30
C ALA A 142 -8.74 -4.07 17.84
N ILE A 143 -8.18 -3.54 16.75
CA ILE A 143 -8.86 -2.57 15.90
C ILE A 143 -9.43 -3.31 14.69
N HIS A 144 -10.73 -3.15 14.43
CA HIS A 144 -11.38 -3.66 13.23
C HIS A 144 -11.51 -2.53 12.21
N TRP A 145 -10.71 -2.59 11.15
CA TRP A 145 -10.70 -1.60 10.08
C TRP A 145 -11.74 -1.98 9.02
N LYS A 146 -12.85 -1.25 8.96
CA LYS A 146 -14.08 -1.68 8.25
C LYS A 146 -14.09 -1.35 6.76
N ASN A 147 -13.51 -0.21 6.37
CA ASN A 147 -13.57 0.27 5.00
C ASN A 147 -12.32 -0.07 4.18
N SER A 148 -11.64 -1.16 4.55
CA SER A 148 -10.53 -1.76 3.81
C SER A 148 -10.91 -3.16 3.37
N TRP A 149 -10.61 -3.51 2.12
CA TRP A 149 -11.14 -4.73 1.52
C TRP A 149 -10.06 -5.78 1.32
N GLN A 150 -10.45 -7.03 1.51
CA GLN A 150 -9.60 -8.17 1.21
C GLN A 150 -9.80 -8.57 -0.25
N VAL A 151 -8.70 -8.99 -0.87
CA VAL A 151 -8.70 -9.48 -2.25
C VAL A 151 -8.19 -10.91 -2.18
N SER A 152 -9.05 -11.88 -2.47
CA SER A 152 -8.73 -13.32 -2.35
C SER A 152 -7.66 -13.75 -3.35
N ASN A 153 -7.66 -13.14 -4.54
CA ASN A 153 -6.66 -13.39 -5.57
C ASN A 153 -6.31 -12.10 -6.35
N PRO A 154 -5.26 -11.37 -5.93
CA PRO A 154 -4.84 -10.14 -6.59
C PRO A 154 -4.46 -10.31 -8.06
N SER A 155 -3.86 -11.45 -8.42
CA SER A 155 -3.50 -11.74 -9.82
C SER A 155 -4.74 -11.88 -10.69
N SER A 156 -5.76 -12.60 -10.22
CA SER A 156 -7.04 -12.73 -10.92
C SER A 156 -7.76 -11.40 -11.05
N LEU A 157 -7.74 -10.56 -10.00
CA LEU A 157 -8.37 -9.24 -10.04
C LEU A 157 -7.76 -8.36 -11.15
N VAL A 158 -6.43 -8.31 -11.23
CA VAL A 158 -5.72 -7.56 -12.30
C VAL A 158 -6.06 -8.11 -13.68
N LYS A 159 -6.13 -9.44 -13.85
CA LYS A 159 -6.49 -10.06 -15.13
C LYS A 159 -7.92 -9.73 -15.56
N VAL A 160 -8.85 -9.71 -14.61
CA VAL A 160 -10.25 -9.37 -14.87
C VAL A 160 -10.39 -7.89 -15.25
N TYR A 161 -9.64 -6.98 -14.62
CA TYR A 161 -9.56 -5.58 -15.05
C TYR A 161 -8.95 -5.42 -16.45
N ALA A 162 -7.85 -6.12 -16.73
CA ALA A 162 -7.21 -6.12 -18.05
C ALA A 162 -8.18 -6.63 -19.14
N LYS A 163 -8.93 -7.70 -18.85
CA LYS A 163 -9.97 -8.21 -19.75
C LYS A 163 -11.07 -7.17 -19.97
N ASN A 164 -11.58 -6.53 -18.91
CA ASN A 164 -12.59 -5.47 -19.05
C ASN A 164 -12.10 -4.31 -19.93
N PHE A 165 -10.84 -3.90 -19.78
CA PHE A 165 -10.23 -2.90 -20.67
C PHE A 165 -10.22 -3.36 -22.14
N GLN A 166 -9.89 -4.62 -22.41
CA GLN A 166 -9.96 -5.18 -23.77
C GLN A 166 -11.38 -5.28 -24.32
N ASP A 167 -12.36 -5.64 -23.48
CA ASP A 167 -13.78 -5.67 -23.84
C ASP A 167 -14.30 -4.26 -24.17
N MET A 168 -13.68 -3.22 -23.58
CA MET A 168 -13.86 -1.80 -23.94
C MET A 168 -13.01 -1.36 -25.16
N GLN A 169 -12.55 -2.31 -25.99
CA GLN A 169 -11.73 -2.08 -27.20
C GLN A 169 -10.29 -1.60 -26.93
N GLY A 170 -9.84 -1.64 -25.68
CA GLY A 170 -8.45 -1.41 -25.33
C GLY A 170 -7.52 -2.50 -25.88
N THR A 171 -6.28 -2.14 -26.19
CA THR A 171 -5.27 -3.11 -26.64
C THR A 171 -4.19 -3.26 -25.58
N ILE A 172 -3.90 -4.51 -25.21
CA ILE A 172 -2.79 -4.85 -24.31
C ILE A 172 -1.77 -5.62 -25.14
N LYS A 173 -0.51 -5.16 -25.06
CA LYS A 173 0.63 -5.83 -25.69
C LYS A 173 1.70 -6.05 -24.64
N GLU A 174 2.28 -7.24 -24.66
CA GLU A 174 3.45 -7.58 -23.85
C GLU A 174 4.70 -7.34 -24.71
N SER A 175 5.53 -6.38 -24.29
CA SER A 175 6.73 -5.96 -25.02
C SER A 175 7.67 -5.22 -24.09
N ASP A 176 8.97 -5.33 -24.34
CA ASP A 176 9.96 -4.55 -23.63
C ASP A 176 10.09 -3.15 -24.26
N VAL A 177 9.79 -2.10 -23.48
CA VAL A 177 10.11 -0.73 -23.90
C VAL A 177 11.62 -0.53 -23.85
N LYS A 178 12.21 -0.15 -24.99
CA LYS A 178 13.65 0.12 -25.12
C LYS A 178 13.97 1.60 -25.09
N GLU A 179 13.10 2.42 -25.69
CA GLU A 179 13.31 3.87 -25.74
C GLU A 179 11.97 4.62 -25.76
N ILE A 180 11.94 5.77 -25.10
CA ILE A 180 10.81 6.71 -25.12
C ILE A 180 11.36 8.05 -25.58
N ILE A 181 10.87 8.54 -26.71
CA ILE A 181 11.35 9.77 -27.35
C ILE A 181 10.18 10.74 -27.44
N LYS A 182 10.41 12.00 -27.06
CA LYS A 182 9.46 13.08 -27.35
C LYS A 182 9.55 13.43 -28.84
N ASP A 183 8.43 13.39 -29.54
CA ASP A 183 8.35 13.63 -30.99
C ASP A 183 7.30 14.71 -31.28
N GLY A 184 7.77 15.95 -31.48
CA GLY A 184 6.89 17.12 -31.52
C GLY A 184 6.10 17.33 -30.23
N GLU A 185 4.77 17.38 -30.35
CA GLU A 185 3.82 17.45 -29.23
C GLU A 185 3.46 16.08 -28.64
N GLY A 186 3.91 14.99 -29.27
CA GLY A 186 3.59 13.62 -28.86
C GLY A 186 4.81 12.82 -28.42
N TRP A 187 4.64 11.50 -28.44
CA TRP A 187 5.60 10.51 -27.97
C TRP A 187 5.74 9.38 -28.96
N LYS A 188 6.99 8.97 -29.16
CA LYS A 188 7.38 7.76 -29.87
C LYS A 188 7.93 6.77 -28.85
N VAL A 189 7.33 5.58 -28.77
CA VAL A 189 7.73 4.50 -27.87
C VAL A 189 8.28 3.36 -28.71
N ILE A 190 9.58 3.10 -28.59
CA ILE A 190 10.27 2.02 -29.28
C ILE A 190 10.31 0.81 -28.34
N THR A 191 9.82 -0.31 -28.84
CA THR A 191 9.85 -1.60 -28.15
C THR A 191 10.75 -2.58 -28.89
N ASP A 192 10.97 -3.75 -28.31
CA ASP A 192 11.66 -4.87 -28.96
C ASP A 192 10.98 -5.37 -30.24
N ASN A 193 9.65 -5.22 -30.33
CA ASN A 193 8.86 -5.79 -31.42
C ASN A 193 8.25 -4.73 -32.38
N ASP A 194 8.03 -3.50 -31.92
CA ASP A 194 7.26 -2.49 -32.64
C ASP A 194 7.59 -1.05 -32.20
N THR A 195 7.08 -0.05 -32.92
CA THR A 195 7.14 1.37 -32.56
C THR A 195 5.75 1.96 -32.49
N TYR A 196 5.42 2.59 -31.36
CA TYR A 196 4.12 3.22 -31.12
C TYR A 196 4.24 4.74 -31.10
N TYR A 197 3.19 5.41 -31.56
CA TYR A 197 3.05 6.87 -31.53
C TYR A 197 1.80 7.24 -30.73
N SER A 198 1.90 8.24 -29.86
CA SER A 198 0.78 8.68 -29.03
C SER A 198 0.91 10.14 -28.63
N ASP A 199 -0.21 10.84 -28.47
CA ASP A 199 -0.21 12.22 -27.97
C ASP A 199 0.11 12.28 -26.47
N LYS A 200 -0.22 11.21 -25.73
CA LYS A 200 -0.04 11.12 -24.29
C LYS A 200 0.58 9.79 -23.91
N LEU A 201 1.53 9.85 -22.99
CA LEU A 201 2.18 8.69 -22.41
C LEU A 201 2.01 8.71 -20.89
N VAL A 202 1.60 7.58 -20.33
CA VAL A 202 1.54 7.36 -18.88
C VAL A 202 2.53 6.26 -18.53
N ILE A 203 3.39 6.53 -17.54
CA ILE A 203 4.40 5.59 -17.08
C ILE A 203 3.95 5.00 -15.73
N ALA A 204 3.73 3.69 -15.70
CA ALA A 204 3.29 2.95 -14.52
C ALA A 204 4.19 1.73 -14.23
N ALA A 205 5.51 1.87 -14.40
CA ALA A 205 6.47 0.77 -14.36
C ALA A 205 6.99 0.38 -12.97
N ALA A 206 6.41 0.93 -11.88
CA ALA A 206 6.91 0.77 -10.51
C ALA A 206 8.44 0.94 -10.44
N HIS A 207 9.19 -0.12 -10.09
CA HIS A 207 10.65 -0.09 -9.94
C HIS A 207 11.43 -0.36 -11.25
N GLY A 208 10.74 -0.55 -12.38
CA GLY A 208 11.33 -0.97 -13.66
C GLY A 208 11.90 0.16 -14.52
N LEU A 209 11.74 1.43 -14.11
CA LEU A 209 12.28 2.56 -14.86
C LEU A 209 13.68 2.93 -14.34
N MET A 210 14.71 2.37 -14.96
CA MET A 210 16.00 3.05 -15.06
C MET A 210 16.03 3.70 -16.44
N ILE A 211 15.65 4.98 -16.51
CA ILE A 211 15.99 5.84 -17.64
C ILE A 211 17.39 6.39 -17.41
#